data_AF-A0A139A1Z2-F1
#
_entry.id   AF-A0A139A1Z2-F1
#
_cell.length_a   1.000
_cell.length_b   1.000
_cell.length_c   1.000
_cell.angle_alpha   90.00
_cell.angle_beta   90.00
_cell.angle_gamma   90.00
#
_symmetry.space_group_name_H-M   'P 1'
#
loop_
_entity.id
_entity.type
_entity.pdbx_description
1 polymer ?
#
loop_
_entity_poly.entity_id
_entity_poly.type
_entity_poly.pdbx_seq_one_letter_code
_entity_poly.pdbx_strand_id
1 'polypeptide(L)'
;VNCRSPLSSGKAVVTTCSHLFCVDCAQGAFSTALVCPACETSLSQPDDIVTSELNPSEDYKSSVLAGLRPEVIMDIASRGLAFWTYQVTQGEC
;
A
#
# COMPACT_ATOMS: atom_id res chain seq x y z
N VAL A 1 8.80 -10.42 8.50
CA VAL A 1 9.95 -9.94 7.69
C VAL A 1 10.61 -8.78 8.41
N ASN A 2 11.94 -8.75 8.60
CA ASN A 2 12.64 -7.64 9.25
C ASN A 2 13.48 -6.88 8.22
N CYS A 3 12.80 -6.24 7.27
CA CYS A 3 13.44 -5.34 6.32
C CYS A 3 13.10 -3.91 6.72
N ARG A 4 14.15 -3.12 6.99
CA ARG A 4 14.04 -1.67 7.29
C ARG A 4 14.75 -0.84 6.21
N SER A 5 14.90 -1.41 5.01
CA SER A 5 15.52 -0.72 3.90
C SER A 5 14.65 0.46 3.48
N PRO A 6 15.24 1.63 3.19
CA PRO A 6 14.50 2.76 2.65
C PRO A 6 13.82 2.37 1.33
N LEU A 7 12.60 2.86 1.10
CA LEU A 7 11.84 2.62 -0.14
C LEU A 7 12.33 3.56 -1.27
N SER A 8 13.62 3.49 -1.56
CA SER A 8 14.32 4.43 -2.46
C SER A 8 13.96 4.24 -3.94
N SER A 9 13.38 3.09 -4.31
CA SER A 9 12.96 2.80 -5.70
C SER A 9 11.69 3.52 -6.13
N GLY A 10 11.01 4.22 -5.22
CA GLY A 10 9.70 4.82 -5.47
C GLY A 10 8.55 3.80 -5.45
N LYS A 11 8.82 2.49 -5.32
CA LYS A 11 7.76 1.46 -5.31
C LYS A 11 7.75 0.68 -4.01
N ALA A 12 6.54 0.35 -3.57
CA ALA A 12 6.30 -0.52 -2.43
C ALA A 12 5.09 -1.40 -2.66
N VAL A 13 4.97 -2.48 -1.88
CA VAL A 13 3.75 -3.27 -1.82
C VAL A 13 2.96 -2.85 -0.60
N VAL A 14 1.73 -2.42 -0.81
CA VAL A 14 0.77 -2.03 0.21
C VAL A 14 -0.27 -3.12 0.39
N THR A 15 -0.80 -3.24 1.59
CA THR A 15 -1.84 -4.22 1.92
C THR A 15 -3.09 -3.54 2.47
N THR A 16 -4.25 -4.17 2.32
CA THR A 16 -5.53 -3.68 2.86
C THR A 16 -5.56 -3.65 4.40
N CYS A 17 -4.68 -4.42 5.05
CA CYS A 17 -4.46 -4.37 6.50
C CYS A 17 -3.51 -3.24 6.95
N SER A 18 -3.27 -2.26 6.09
CA SER A 18 -2.45 -1.07 6.36
C SER A 18 -0.97 -1.33 6.61
N HIS A 19 -0.39 -2.43 6.12
CA HIS A 19 1.06 -2.66 6.18
C HIS A 19 1.71 -2.47 4.82
N LEU A 20 2.95 -1.98 4.85
CA LEU A 20 3.76 -1.66 3.68
C LEU A 20 5.07 -2.45 3.70
N PHE A 21 5.49 -2.93 2.54
CA PHE A 21 6.72 -3.71 2.38
C PHE A 21 7.51 -3.24 1.15
N CYS A 22 8.85 -3.38 1.19
CA CYS A 22 9.64 -3.27 -0.03
C CYS A 22 9.28 -4.43 -0.99
N VAL A 23 9.44 -4.20 -2.29
CA VAL A 23 9.06 -5.15 -3.33
C VAL A 23 9.70 -6.53 -3.14
N ASP A 24 10.99 -6.57 -2.82
CA ASP A 24 11.73 -7.84 -2.65
C ASP A 24 11.18 -8.67 -1.48
N CYS A 25 10.88 -8.02 -0.35
CA CYS A 25 10.32 -8.71 0.82
C CYS A 25 8.90 -9.18 0.58
N ALA A 26 8.09 -8.38 -0.11
CA ALA A 26 6.73 -8.74 -0.48
C ALA A 26 6.72 -9.94 -1.43
N GLN A 27 7.58 -9.95 -2.44
CA GLN A 27 7.67 -11.04 -3.41
C GLN A 27 8.05 -12.37 -2.74
N GLY A 28 8.98 -12.35 -1.77
CA GLY A 28 9.32 -13.53 -0.99
C GLY A 28 8.19 -14.00 -0.06
N ALA A 29 7.52 -13.07 0.62
CA ALA A 29 6.47 -13.39 1.58
C ALA A 29 5.20 -13.94 0.89
N PHE A 30 4.69 -13.21 -0.10
CA PHE A 30 3.39 -13.50 -0.71
C PHE A 30 3.44 -14.60 -1.77
N SER A 31 4.63 -15.02 -2.21
CA SER A 31 4.78 -16.25 -3.00
C SER A 31 4.62 -17.53 -2.15
N THR A 32 4.79 -17.43 -0.84
CA THR A 32 4.66 -18.56 0.09
C THR A 32 3.25 -18.66 0.67
N ALA A 33 2.69 -17.54 1.13
CA ALA A 33 1.35 -17.48 1.72
C ALA A 33 0.73 -16.09 1.52
N LEU A 34 -0.59 -16.06 1.31
CA LEU A 34 -1.38 -14.84 1.24
C LEU A 34 -1.76 -14.36 2.66
N VAL A 35 -0.74 -14.13 3.49
CA VAL A 35 -0.89 -13.70 4.88
C VAL A 35 0.07 -12.54 5.14
N CYS A 36 -0.43 -11.48 5.77
CA CYS A 36 0.37 -10.31 6.11
C CYS A 36 1.52 -10.69 7.07
N PRO A 37 2.79 -10.45 6.70
CA PRO A 37 3.94 -10.78 7.56
C PRO A 37 4.04 -9.95 8.85
N ALA A 38 3.25 -8.88 8.99
CA ALA A 38 3.31 -7.96 10.12
C ALA A 38 2.19 -8.20 11.15
N CYS A 39 0.98 -8.53 10.69
CA CYS A 39 -0.19 -8.69 11.57
C CYS A 39 -0.98 -9.98 11.35
N GLU A 40 -0.47 -10.91 10.53
CA GLU A 40 -1.05 -12.23 10.29
C GLU A 40 -2.46 -12.23 9.67
N THR A 41 -2.94 -11.07 9.19
CA THR A 41 -4.21 -10.96 8.47
C THR A 41 -4.15 -11.75 7.16
N SER A 42 -5.19 -12.54 6.87
CA SER A 42 -5.34 -13.24 5.58
C SER A 42 -5.64 -12.22 4.47
N LEU A 43 -4.87 -12.26 3.38
CA LEU A 43 -4.89 -11.31 2.26
C LEU A 43 -5.24 -12.03 0.94
N SER A 44 -6.41 -12.68 0.91
CA SER A 44 -6.81 -13.57 -0.18
C SER A 44 -7.64 -12.90 -1.28
N GLN A 45 -8.03 -11.63 -1.11
CA GLN A 45 -8.80 -10.88 -2.10
C GLN A 45 -7.87 -10.30 -3.18
N PRO A 46 -8.38 -10.07 -4.41
CA PRO A 46 -7.57 -9.58 -5.53
C PRO A 46 -6.79 -8.29 -5.25
N ASP A 47 -7.37 -7.38 -4.46
CA ASP A 47 -6.80 -6.06 -4.16
C ASP A 47 -6.17 -5.99 -2.76
N ASP A 48 -6.01 -7.12 -2.07
CA ASP A 48 -5.40 -7.15 -0.73
C ASP A 48 -3.90 -6.85 -0.74
N ILE A 49 -3.23 -7.05 -1.87
CA ILE A 49 -1.79 -6.89 -2.05
C ILE A 49 -1.55 -6.14 -3.36
N VAL A 50 -1.14 -4.88 -3.27
CA VAL A 50 -1.00 -4.00 -4.43
C VAL A 50 0.39 -3.37 -4.47
N THR A 51 1.05 -3.40 -5.62
CA THR A 51 2.26 -2.61 -5.84
C THR A 51 1.88 -1.17 -6.12
N SER A 52 2.29 -0.25 -5.26
CA SER A 52 2.03 1.18 -5.35
C SER A 52 3.29 1.95 -5.78
N GLU A 53 3.07 2.99 -6.58
CA GLU A 53 4.06 4.04 -6.87
C GLU A 53 3.93 5.14 -5.82
N LEU A 54 4.99 5.34 -5.05
CA LEU A 54 5.07 6.31 -3.95
C LEU A 54 5.36 7.72 -4.45
N ASN A 55 5.93 7.84 -5.66
CA ASN A 55 6.21 9.13 -6.31
C ASN A 55 5.58 9.17 -7.71
N PRO A 56 4.24 9.19 -7.82
CA PRO A 56 3.58 9.16 -9.11
C PRO A 56 3.81 10.45 -9.92
N SER A 57 3.72 10.36 -11.25
CA SER A 57 3.80 11.52 -12.15
C SER A 57 2.59 12.45 -11.97
N GLU A 58 2.73 13.72 -12.39
CA GLU A 58 1.64 14.69 -12.36
C GLU A 58 0.43 14.24 -13.20
N ASP A 59 0.68 13.58 -14.33
CA ASP A 59 -0.38 13.02 -15.18
C ASP A 59 -1.15 11.89 -14.47
N TYR A 60 -0.45 11.05 -13.71
CA TYR A 60 -1.11 10.01 -12.91
C TYR A 60 -1.95 10.61 -11.79
N LYS A 61 -1.41 11.59 -11.05
CA LYS A 61 -2.15 12.31 -10.00
C LYS A 61 -3.44 12.95 -10.54
N SER A 62 -3.39 13.49 -11.76
CA SER A 62 -4.54 14.12 -12.41
C SER A 62 -5.60 13.13 -12.92
N SER A 63 -5.21 11.89 -13.17
CA SER A 63 -6.07 10.88 -13.82
C SER A 63 -6.59 9.80 -12.87
N VAL A 64 -5.88 9.48 -11.79
CA VAL A 64 -6.14 8.31 -10.93
C VAL A 64 -7.55 8.28 -10.33
N LEU A 65 -8.17 9.44 -10.09
CA LEU A 65 -9.55 9.54 -9.59
C LEU A 65 -10.54 10.13 -10.61
N ALA A 66 -10.08 10.43 -11.83
CA ALA A 66 -10.92 11.05 -12.86
C ALA A 66 -12.03 10.08 -13.32
N GLY A 67 -13.25 10.59 -13.48
CA GLY A 67 -14.42 9.80 -13.90
C GLY A 67 -15.15 9.08 -12.76
N LEU A 68 -14.67 9.18 -11.53
CA LEU A 68 -15.37 8.67 -10.34
C LEU A 68 -16.38 9.69 -9.81
N ARG A 69 -17.40 9.19 -9.10
CA ARG A 69 -18.38 10.05 -8.41
C ARG A 69 -17.71 10.73 -7.19
N PRO A 70 -18.16 11.93 -6.79
CA PRO A 70 -17.59 12.64 -5.64
C PRO A 70 -17.53 11.80 -4.37
N GLU A 71 -18.54 10.97 -4.09
CA GLU A 71 -18.59 10.14 -2.89
C GLU A 71 -17.49 9.07 -2.89
N VAL A 72 -17.18 8.49 -4.06
CA VAL A 72 -16.12 7.49 -4.23
C VAL A 72 -14.76 8.15 -4.10
N ILE A 73 -14.58 9.34 -4.68
CA ILE A 73 -13.34 10.13 -4.56
C ILE A 73 -13.03 10.40 -3.08
N MET A 74 -14.02 10.86 -2.32
CA MET A 74 -13.85 11.16 -0.91
C MET A 74 -13.54 9.91 -0.08
N ASP A 75 -14.22 8.78 -0.34
CA ASP A 75 -13.94 7.51 0.35
C ASP A 75 -12.50 7.03 0.11
N ILE A 76 -12.04 7.04 -1.15
CA ILE A 76 -10.66 6.65 -1.49
C ILE A 76 -9.65 7.59 -0.81
N ALA A 77 -9.87 8.91 -0.87
CA ALA A 77 -8.98 9.89 -0.25
C ALA A 77 -8.90 9.70 1.29
N SER A 78 -10.04 9.51 1.95
CA SER A 78 -10.09 9.25 3.39
C SER A 78 -9.34 7.98 3.79
N ARG A 79 -9.49 6.90 3.02
CA ARG A 79 -8.75 5.63 3.26
C ARG A 79 -7.26 5.79 3.05
N GLY A 80 -6.84 6.51 2.00
CA GLY A 80 -5.43 6.80 1.75
C GLY A 80 -4.78 7.63 2.87
N LEU A 81 -5.49 8.64 3.38
CA LEU A 81 -5.03 9.41 4.54
C LEU A 81 -4.93 8.56 5.81
N ALA A 82 -5.94 7.72 6.08
CA ALA A 82 -5.91 6.81 7.23
C ALA A 82 -4.73 5.82 7.15
N PHE A 83 -4.43 5.29 5.96
CA PHE A 83 -3.26 4.45 5.72
C PHE A 83 -1.97 5.20 6.08
N TRP A 84 -1.78 6.42 5.57
CA TRP A 84 -0.59 7.23 5.86
C TRP A 84 -0.46 7.54 7.36
N THR A 85 -1.55 7.92 8.01
CA THR A 85 -1.55 8.18 9.46
C THR A 85 -1.15 6.93 10.25
N TYR A 86 -1.60 5.75 9.84
CA TYR A 86 -1.18 4.48 10.46
C TYR A 86 0.33 4.28 10.32
N GLN A 87 0.92 4.48 9.12
CA GLN A 87 2.38 4.34 8.91
C GLN A 87 3.19 5.24 9.83
N VAL A 88 2.82 6.52 9.92
CA VAL A 88 3.50 7.50 10.77
C VAL A 88 3.35 7.14 12.26
N THR A 89 2.19 6.64 12.67
CA THR A 89 1.94 6.24 14.06
C THR A 89 2.77 5.01 14.46
N GLN A 90 2.95 4.05 13.55
CA GLN A 90 3.75 2.84 13.81
C GLN A 90 5.26 3.05 13.66
N GLY A 91 5.71 4.24 13.23
CA GLY A 91 7.13 4.51 12.98
C GLY A 91 7.69 3.73 11.78
N GLU A 92 6.84 3.44 10.80
CA GLU A 92 7.19 2.72 9.56
C GLU A 92 7.60 3.68 8.42
N CYS A 93 7.48 5.00 8.63
CA CYS A 93 7.99 6.07 7.75
C CYS A 93 9.17 6.83 8.37
#